data_AF-A0A3D0IDK0-F1
#
_entry.id   AF-A0A3D0IDK0-F1
#
_cell.length_a   1.000
_cell.length_b   1.000
_cell.length_c   1.000
_cell.angle_alpha   90.00
_cell.angle_beta   90.00
_cell.angle_gamma   90.00
#
_symmetry.space_group_name_H-M   'P 1'
#
loop_
_entity.id
_entity.type
_entity.pdbx_description
1 polymer ?
#
loop_
_entity_poly.entity_id
_entity_poly.type
_entity_poly.pdbx_seq_one_letter_code
_entity_poly.pdbx_strand_id
1 'polypeptide(L)'
;MRRTELKQDLLTSVHFLFPSVCMLCGRVLVKGRNCGEELLKLQVCTSCLSQFPVRLSTERWFPCLSDPFEEDPIPDMSVWALFHYETPVSTLLRRMKFHSKKYCGSLIGELIGREFPTEVPFRWDAVIP
;
A
#
# COMPACT_ATOMS: atom_id res chain seq x y z
N MET A 1 -9.91 -26.83 30.27
CA MET A 1 -9.01 -25.67 30.53
C MET A 1 -7.61 -25.83 29.93
N ARG A 2 -6.85 -26.92 30.18
CA ARG A 2 -5.45 -27.08 29.70
C ARG A 2 -5.17 -26.97 28.19
N ARG A 3 -6.14 -27.28 27.31
CA ARG A 3 -5.93 -27.23 25.84
C ARG A 3 -5.85 -25.81 25.27
N THR A 4 -6.48 -24.85 25.92
CA THR A 4 -6.53 -23.46 25.46
C THR A 4 -5.26 -22.71 25.88
N GLU A 5 -4.78 -22.95 27.09
CA GLU A 5 -3.54 -22.40 27.65
C GLU A 5 -2.31 -22.84 26.83
N LEU A 6 -2.18 -24.14 26.53
CA LEU A 6 -1.10 -24.66 25.67
C LEU A 6 -1.06 -24.04 24.26
N LYS A 7 -2.24 -23.75 23.68
CA LYS A 7 -2.31 -23.06 22.37
C LYS A 7 -1.83 -21.63 22.46
N GLN A 8 -2.17 -20.95 23.55
CA GLN A 8 -1.79 -19.56 23.79
C GLN A 8 -0.27 -19.43 24.00
N ASP A 9 0.33 -20.34 24.77
CA ASP A 9 1.77 -20.36 25.04
C ASP A 9 2.59 -20.67 23.77
N LEU A 10 2.11 -21.60 22.94
CA LEU A 10 2.70 -21.91 21.64
C LEU A 10 2.63 -20.71 20.68
N LEU A 11 1.47 -20.05 20.58
CA LEU A 11 1.31 -18.85 19.74
C LEU A 11 2.24 -17.71 20.19
N THR A 12 2.36 -17.51 21.50
CA THR A 12 3.25 -16.50 22.07
C THR A 12 4.72 -16.82 21.75
N SER A 13 5.12 -18.09 21.87
CA SER A 13 6.48 -18.55 21.59
C SER A 13 6.86 -18.43 20.10
N VAL A 14 5.92 -18.72 19.19
CA VAL A 14 6.12 -18.57 17.75
C VAL A 14 6.36 -17.10 17.37
N HIS A 15 5.67 -16.15 18.01
CA HIS A 15 5.90 -14.72 17.78
C HIS A 15 7.29 -14.23 18.23
N PHE A 16 7.90 -14.86 19.23
CA PHE A 16 9.28 -14.57 19.63
C PHE A 16 10.30 -15.12 18.63
N LEU A 17 10.04 -16.30 18.05
CA LEU A 17 10.93 -16.94 17.08
C LEU A 17 10.81 -16.31 15.68
N PHE A 18 9.61 -15.87 15.32
CA PHE A 18 9.30 -15.28 14.01
C PHE A 18 8.60 -13.93 14.20
N PRO A 19 9.33 -12.89 14.62
CA PRO A 19 8.75 -11.58 14.82
C PRO A 19 8.23 -11.01 13.48
N SER A 20 7.10 -10.33 13.53
CA SER A 20 6.62 -9.53 12.39
C SER A 20 7.64 -8.44 12.09
N VAL A 21 8.06 -8.32 10.82
CA VAL A 21 9.02 -7.31 10.37
C VAL A 21 8.40 -6.40 9.32
N CYS A 22 8.89 -5.16 9.26
CA CYS A 22 8.50 -4.22 8.22
C CYS A 22 8.97 -4.73 6.86
N MET A 23 8.06 -4.89 5.91
CA MET A 23 8.38 -5.37 4.57
C MET A 23 9.25 -4.41 3.74
N LEU A 24 9.39 -3.16 4.18
CA LEU A 24 10.18 -2.12 3.52
C LEU A 24 11.61 -2.04 4.08
N CYS A 25 11.76 -1.98 5.40
CA CYS A 25 13.05 -1.76 6.06
C CYS A 25 13.56 -2.95 6.90
N GLY A 26 12.79 -4.02 7.04
CA GLY A 26 13.16 -5.21 7.81
C GLY A 26 13.15 -5.05 9.35
N ARG A 27 12.83 -3.87 9.88
CA ARG A 27 12.76 -3.64 11.33
C ARG A 27 11.62 -4.42 11.96
N VAL A 28 11.84 -4.96 13.16
CA VAL A 28 10.79 -5.62 13.96
C VAL A 28 9.64 -4.66 14.25
N LEU A 29 8.42 -5.12 14.01
CA LEU A 29 7.18 -4.40 14.29
C LEU A 29 6.74 -4.69 15.72
N VAL A 30 6.64 -3.64 16.52
CA VAL A 30 6.20 -3.69 17.91
C VAL A 30 4.93 -2.85 18.02
N LYS A 31 3.79 -3.51 18.27
CA LYS A 31 2.48 -2.88 18.42
C LYS A 31 2.56 -1.76 19.45
N GLY A 32 2.05 -0.58 19.10
CA GLY A 32 2.04 0.60 19.98
C GLY A 32 3.36 1.38 20.07
N ARG A 33 4.47 0.85 19.54
CA ARG A 33 5.76 1.55 19.49
C ARG A 33 6.07 2.13 18.11
N ASN A 34 6.10 1.29 17.09
CA ASN A 34 6.45 1.69 15.72
C ASN A 34 5.45 1.18 14.68
N CYS A 35 4.33 0.61 15.13
CA CYS A 35 3.30 0.03 14.28
C CYS A 35 1.97 0.05 15.03
N GLY A 36 0.94 0.64 14.41
CA GLY A 36 -0.44 0.53 14.89
C GLY A 36 -1.03 -0.85 14.59
N GLU A 37 -2.18 -1.18 15.17
CA GLU A 37 -2.85 -2.47 14.95
C GLU A 37 -3.17 -2.73 13.47
N GLU A 38 -3.68 -1.70 12.80
CA GLU A 38 -3.97 -1.73 11.37
C GLU A 38 -2.71 -1.88 10.51
N LEU A 39 -1.62 -1.21 10.90
CA LEU A 39 -0.35 -1.28 10.18
C LEU A 39 0.38 -2.61 10.37
N LEU A 40 0.10 -3.32 11.46
CA LEU A 40 0.67 -4.63 11.74
C LEU A 40 0.16 -5.67 10.74
N LYS A 41 -1.12 -5.57 10.34
CA LYS A 41 -1.71 -6.38 9.26
C LYS A 41 -1.02 -6.12 7.92
N LEU A 42 -0.62 -4.87 7.68
CA LEU A 42 0.06 -4.44 6.45
C LEU A 42 1.58 -4.64 6.48
N GLN A 43 2.12 -5.14 7.60
CA GLN A 43 3.55 -5.35 7.80
C GLN A 43 4.41 -4.12 7.47
N VAL A 44 3.94 -2.92 7.82
CA VAL A 44 4.66 -1.66 7.59
C VAL A 44 4.81 -0.88 8.90
N CYS A 45 6.01 -0.36 9.15
CA CYS A 45 6.22 0.53 10.30
C CYS A 45 5.81 1.96 9.97
N THR A 46 5.44 2.72 11.01
CA THR A 46 5.02 4.13 10.88
C THR A 46 6.05 5.00 10.17
N SER A 47 7.34 4.77 10.43
CA SER A 47 8.44 5.49 9.79
C SER A 47 8.56 5.25 8.29
N CYS A 48 8.25 4.04 7.80
CA CYS A 48 8.25 3.79 6.36
C CYS A 48 6.96 4.29 5.72
N LEU A 49 5.82 4.17 6.43
CA LEU A 49 4.55 4.70 5.95
C LEU A 49 4.60 6.22 5.76
N SER A 50 5.22 6.95 6.69
CA SER A 50 5.33 8.42 6.61
C SER A 50 6.22 8.93 5.47
N GLN A 51 6.95 8.03 4.80
CA GLN A 51 7.79 8.36 3.65
C GLN A 51 7.08 8.09 2.32
N PHE A 52 5.83 7.62 2.32
CA PHE A 52 5.09 7.43 1.07
C PHE A 52 4.82 8.80 0.43
N PRO A 53 5.12 8.95 -0.87
CA PRO A 53 4.95 10.21 -1.58
C PRO A 53 3.48 10.38 -1.99
N VAL A 54 2.61 10.63 -1.00
CA VAL A 54 1.17 10.84 -1.21
C VAL A 54 0.94 12.18 -1.93
N ARG A 55 0.17 12.15 -3.02
CA ARG A 55 -0.27 13.34 -3.74
C ARG A 55 -1.28 14.13 -2.93
N LEU A 56 -1.23 15.46 -3.06
CA LEU A 56 -2.28 16.34 -2.57
C LEU A 56 -3.60 15.99 -3.24
N SER A 57 -4.73 16.16 -2.54
CA SER A 57 -6.06 15.80 -3.06
C SER A 57 -6.39 16.46 -4.41
N THR A 58 -5.92 17.69 -4.62
CA THR A 58 -6.08 18.46 -5.87
C THR A 58 -5.24 17.95 -7.04
N GLU A 59 -4.27 17.08 -6.79
CA GLU A 59 -3.30 16.58 -7.78
C GLU A 59 -3.46 15.09 -8.09
N ARG A 60 -4.43 14.42 -7.45
CA ARG A 60 -4.66 12.98 -7.63
C ARG A 60 -5.36 12.67 -8.95
N TRP A 61 -6.01 13.66 -9.56
CA TRP A 61 -6.68 13.57 -10.86
C TRP A 61 -5.84 14.25 -11.93
N PHE A 62 -5.56 13.55 -13.02
CA PHE A 62 -4.84 14.11 -14.16
C PHE A 62 -5.19 13.37 -15.46
N PRO A 63 -4.96 13.99 -16.63
CA PRO A 63 -5.13 13.31 -17.92
C PRO A 63 -4.30 12.03 -17.97
N CYS A 64 -4.85 10.95 -18.55
CA CYS A 64 -4.14 9.67 -18.67
C CYS A 64 -2.82 9.81 -19.44
N LEU A 65 -2.81 10.65 -20.47
CA LEU A 65 -1.62 10.93 -21.27
C LEU A 65 -1.00 12.25 -20.83
N SER A 66 0.29 12.18 -20.53
CA SER A 66 1.11 13.36 -20.20
C SER A 66 1.31 14.28 -21.41
N ASP A 67 1.20 13.71 -22.62
CA ASP A 67 1.33 14.37 -23.91
C ASP A 67 0.11 13.97 -24.76
N PRO A 68 -0.93 14.82 -24.84
CA PRO A 68 -2.13 14.53 -25.60
C PRO A 68 -1.80 14.31 -27.07
N PHE A 69 -2.13 13.13 -27.60
CA PHE A 69 -1.96 12.82 -29.01
C PHE A 69 -3.26 13.18 -29.76
N GLU A 70 -3.16 13.84 -30.92
CA GLU A 70 -4.34 14.32 -31.66
C GLU A 70 -5.30 13.20 -32.09
N GLU A 71 -4.80 11.97 -32.28
CA GLU A 71 -5.61 10.80 -32.64
C GLU A 71 -5.89 9.89 -31.44
N ASP A 72 -5.74 10.39 -30.20
CA ASP A 72 -6.14 9.64 -29.00
C ASP A 72 -7.64 9.30 -29.10
N PRO A 73 -8.03 8.01 -29.06
CA PRO A 73 -9.43 7.63 -29.07
C PRO A 73 -10.20 8.10 -27.83
N ILE A 74 -9.53 8.47 -26.73
CA ILE A 74 -10.15 8.81 -25.45
C ILE A 74 -9.44 10.01 -24.77
N PRO A 75 -9.45 11.21 -25.39
CA PRO A 75 -8.69 12.36 -24.92
C PRO A 75 -9.17 12.90 -23.56
N ASP A 76 -10.43 12.64 -23.20
CA ASP A 76 -11.03 13.06 -21.93
C ASP A 76 -10.79 12.07 -20.78
N MET A 77 -10.04 10.99 -21.02
CA MET A 77 -9.78 9.98 -19.99
C MET A 77 -8.91 10.56 -18.87
N SER A 78 -9.50 10.72 -17.70
CA SER A 78 -8.79 11.08 -16.48
C SER A 78 -8.39 9.83 -15.70
N VAL A 79 -7.20 9.85 -15.12
CA VAL A 79 -6.72 8.82 -14.20
C VAL A 79 -6.61 9.37 -12.78
N TRP A 80 -6.79 8.46 -11.83
CA TRP A 80 -6.51 8.71 -10.43
C TRP A 80 -5.22 8.03 -10.00
N ALA A 81 -4.36 8.74 -9.30
CA ALA A 81 -3.24 8.13 -8.58
C ALA A 81 -3.08 8.73 -7.19
N LEU A 82 -2.91 7.87 -6.18
CA LEU A 82 -2.67 8.30 -4.81
C LEU A 82 -1.24 8.81 -4.59
N PHE A 83 -0.27 8.22 -5.29
CA PHE A 83 1.14 8.44 -5.02
C PHE A 83 1.85 9.08 -6.22
N HIS A 84 2.95 9.79 -5.95
CA HIS A 84 3.97 10.02 -6.97
C HIS A 84 4.73 8.72 -7.25
N TYR A 85 5.25 8.58 -8.48
CA TYR A 85 6.04 7.42 -8.88
C TYR A 85 7.48 7.50 -8.37
N GLU A 86 7.63 7.64 -7.06
CA GLU A 86 8.91 7.87 -6.37
C GLU A 86 9.13 6.81 -5.28
N THR A 87 10.31 6.79 -4.67
CA THR A 87 10.61 5.85 -3.57
C THR A 87 9.75 6.21 -2.35
N PRO A 88 9.12 5.23 -1.64
CA PRO A 88 9.25 3.78 -1.81
C PRO A 88 8.29 3.13 -2.82
N VAL A 89 7.35 3.85 -3.40
CA VAL A 89 6.31 3.34 -4.31
C VAL A 89 6.90 2.74 -5.58
N SER A 90 7.81 3.44 -6.27
CA SER A 90 8.47 2.91 -7.48
C SER A 90 9.24 1.61 -7.21
N THR A 91 9.83 1.49 -6.01
CA THR A 91 10.53 0.27 -5.57
C THR A 91 9.55 -0.88 -5.32
N LEU A 92 8.41 -0.60 -4.68
CA LEU A 92 7.35 -1.59 -4.46
C LEU A 92 6.76 -2.08 -5.78
N LEU A 93 6.47 -1.17 -6.71
CA LEU A 93 5.95 -1.50 -8.03
C LEU A 93 6.96 -2.33 -8.83
N ARG A 94 8.25 -2.00 -8.75
CA ARG A 94 9.32 -2.83 -9.35
C ARG A 94 9.36 -4.24 -8.74
N ARG A 95 9.29 -4.36 -7.41
CA ARG A 95 9.25 -5.67 -6.71
C ARG A 95 8.02 -6.49 -7.10
N MET A 96 6.88 -5.83 -7.27
CA MET A 96 5.64 -6.46 -7.72
C MET A 96 5.77 -6.95 -9.17
N LYS A 97 6.16 -6.08 -10.10
CA LYS A 97 6.25 -6.37 -11.54
C LYS A 97 7.32 -7.41 -11.89
N PHE A 98 8.52 -7.31 -11.29
CA PHE A 98 9.69 -8.09 -11.75
C PHE A 98 10.15 -9.17 -10.78
N HIS A 99 9.70 -9.16 -9.53
CA HIS A 99 10.16 -10.11 -8.51
C HIS A 99 9.02 -10.93 -7.89
N SER A 100 7.83 -10.91 -8.50
CA SER A 100 6.63 -11.66 -8.08
C SER A 100 6.25 -11.46 -6.61
N LYS A 101 6.62 -10.32 -6.01
CA LYS A 101 6.33 -9.99 -4.62
C LYS A 101 4.89 -9.49 -4.49
N LYS A 102 3.91 -10.40 -4.62
CA LYS A 102 2.47 -10.09 -4.62
C LYS A 102 1.99 -9.34 -3.38
N TYR A 103 2.59 -9.57 -2.23
CA TYR A 103 2.26 -8.87 -0.97
C TYR A 103 2.50 -7.35 -1.04
N CYS A 104 3.39 -6.87 -1.92
CA CYS A 104 3.54 -5.44 -2.21
C CYS A 104 2.26 -4.83 -2.80
N GLY A 105 1.55 -5.60 -3.64
CA GLY A 105 0.28 -5.18 -4.21
C GLY A 105 -0.82 -5.05 -3.15
N SER A 106 -0.84 -5.92 -2.14
CA SER A 106 -1.80 -5.82 -1.03
C SER A 106 -1.62 -4.55 -0.21
N LEU A 107 -0.36 -4.17 0.08
CA LEU A 107 -0.07 -2.91 0.77
C LEU A 107 -0.55 -1.70 -0.04
N ILE A 108 -0.15 -1.62 -1.32
CA ILE A 108 -0.52 -0.49 -2.19
C ILE A 108 -2.05 -0.43 -2.36
N GLY A 109 -2.69 -1.57 -2.62
CA GLY A 109 -4.13 -1.66 -2.80
C GLY A 109 -4.92 -1.23 -1.56
N GLU A 110 -4.47 -1.62 -0.36
CA GLU A 110 -5.10 -1.18 0.89
C GLU A 110 -4.97 0.33 1.07
N LEU A 111 -3.78 0.90 0.84
CA LEU A 111 -3.56 2.34 1.00
C LEU A 111 -4.40 3.14 -0.01
N ILE A 112 -4.46 2.68 -1.26
CA ILE A 112 -5.35 3.23 -2.29
C ILE A 112 -6.80 3.15 -1.84
N GLY A 113 -7.27 1.98 -1.43
CA GLY A 113 -8.67 1.76 -1.04
C GLY A 113 -9.13 2.64 0.13
N ARG A 114 -8.24 2.98 1.06
CA ARG A 114 -8.54 3.88 2.19
C ARG A 114 -8.71 5.33 1.78
N GLU A 115 -7.97 5.76 0.77
CA GLU A 115 -7.95 7.15 0.30
C GLU A 115 -8.83 7.37 -0.93
N PHE A 116 -9.37 6.29 -1.49
CA PHE A 116 -10.17 6.35 -2.70
C PHE A 116 -11.48 7.10 -2.41
N PRO A 117 -11.80 8.15 -3.17
CA PRO A 117 -13.00 8.94 -2.93
C PRO A 117 -14.26 8.12 -3.24
N THR A 118 -15.24 8.13 -2.33
CA THR A 118 -16.49 7.37 -2.45
C THR A 118 -17.58 8.13 -3.23
N GLU A 119 -17.50 9.46 -3.25
CA GLU A 119 -18.49 10.36 -3.84
C GLU A 119 -17.93 11.00 -5.11
N VAL A 120 -17.72 10.20 -6.14
CA VAL A 120 -17.16 10.74 -7.37
C VAL A 120 -18.15 10.69 -8.52
N PRO A 121 -18.42 11.82 -9.18
CA PRO A 121 -19.36 11.86 -10.27
C PRO A 121 -18.69 11.29 -11.52
N PHE A 122 -19.23 10.16 -12.00
CA PHE A 122 -19.08 9.63 -13.36
C PHE A 122 -17.76 8.95 -13.77
N ARG A 123 -17.95 7.77 -14.38
CA ARG A 123 -17.08 6.95 -15.27
C ARG A 123 -15.56 7.06 -15.06
N TRP A 124 -15.00 6.01 -14.46
CA TRP A 124 -13.58 5.71 -14.56
C TRP A 124 -13.37 4.62 -15.60
N ASP A 125 -12.44 4.86 -16.51
CA ASP A 125 -11.98 3.85 -17.46
C ASP A 125 -10.76 3.08 -16.93
N ALA A 126 -9.98 3.65 -15.99
CA ALA A 126 -8.82 2.97 -15.38
C ALA A 126 -8.41 3.52 -13.99
N VAL A 127 -7.89 2.63 -13.13
CA VAL A 127 -7.18 2.96 -11.87
C VAL A 127 -5.75 2.43 -11.97
N ILE A 128 -4.75 3.30 -11.78
CA ILE A 128 -3.34 2.94 -11.90
C ILE A 128 -2.70 2.86 -10.49
N PRO A 129 -2.19 1.69 -10.08
CA PRO A 129 -1.48 1.52 -8.81
C PRO A 129 -0.05 2.09 -8.80
#